data_AF-A0A380JTT7-F1
#
_entry.id   AF-A0A380JTT7-F1
#
_cell.length_a   1.000
_cell.length_b   1.000
_cell.length_c   1.000
_cell.angle_alpha   90.00
_cell.angle_beta   90.00
_cell.angle_gamma   90.00
#
_symmetry.space_group_name_H-M   'P 1'
#
loop_
_entity.id
_entity.type
_entity.pdbx_description
1 polymer ?
#
loop_
_entity_poly.entity_id
_entity_poly.type
_entity_poly.pdbx_seq_one_letter_code
_entity_poly.pdbx_strand_id
1 'polypeptide(L)' 'MKLSRSTYYYQVKRLTQGDNNKELKEAIQDIYSENKGRYGYRRIHLELKNRGYKVNHKKVQREKATLFCTTFIKCFLGN' A
#
# COMPACT_ATOMS: atom_id res chain seq x y z
N MET A 1 4.01 -25.77 -20.99
CA MET A 1 2.95 -24.74 -21.03
C MET A 1 3.47 -23.57 -21.87
N LYS A 2 2.96 -23.33 -23.09
CA LYS A 2 3.41 -22.24 -23.98
C LYS A 2 2.58 -20.98 -23.69
N LEU A 3 3.20 -19.93 -23.14
CA LEU A 3 2.57 -18.61 -23.03
C LEU A 3 2.60 -17.91 -24.39
N SER A 4 1.52 -17.21 -24.76
CA SER A 4 1.54 -16.35 -25.94
C SER A 4 2.45 -15.14 -25.72
N ARG A 5 3.13 -14.65 -26.79
CA ARG A 5 4.05 -13.50 -26.71
C ARG A 5 3.36 -12.26 -26.13
N SER A 6 2.10 -12.03 -26.50
CA SER A 6 1.30 -10.91 -25.97
C SER A 6 1.11 -11.00 -24.47
N THR A 7 0.82 -12.19 -23.93
CA THR A 7 0.69 -12.41 -22.49
C THR A 7 2.02 -12.17 -21.77
N TYR A 8 3.13 -12.66 -22.33
CA TYR A 8 4.46 -12.47 -21.78
C TYR A 8 4.82 -10.98 -21.68
N TYR A 9 4.71 -10.21 -22.76
CA TYR A 9 5.04 -8.79 -22.75
C TYR A 9 4.08 -7.96 -21.89
N TYR A 10 2.81 -8.34 -21.78
CA TYR A 10 1.86 -7.70 -20.86
C TYR A 10 2.29 -7.86 -19.39
N GLN A 11 2.69 -9.07 -19.00
CA GLN A 11 3.16 -9.35 -17.64
C GLN A 11 4.46 -8.58 -17.34
N VAL A 12 5.42 -8.62 -18.25
CA VAL A 12 6.68 -7.87 -18.10
C VAL A 12 6.40 -6.37 -17.96
N LYS A 13 5.54 -5.79 -18.80
CA LYS A 13 5.17 -4.36 -18.74
C LYS A 13 4.55 -3.98 -17.39
N ARG A 14 3.71 -4.85 -16.83
CA ARG A 14 3.09 -4.65 -15.51
C ARG A 14 4.08 -4.75 -14.36
N LEU A 15 5.07 -5.63 -14.45
CA LEU A 15 6.13 -5.76 -13.44
C LEU A 15 7.10 -4.57 -13.49
N THR A 16 7.34 -4.02 -14.68
CA THR A 16 8.21 -2.85 -14.88
C THR A 16 7.52 -1.51 -14.60
N GLN A 17 6.19 -1.47 -14.63
CA GLN A 17 5.44 -0.32 -14.12
C GLN A 17 5.60 -0.31 -12.61
N GLY A 18 6.60 0.45 -12.15
CA GLY A 18 6.92 0.61 -10.73
C GLY A 18 5.70 0.91 -9.88
N ASP A 19 5.83 0.62 -8.60
CA ASP A 19 4.76 0.73 -7.63
C ASP A 19 4.41 2.22 -7.44
N ASN A 20 3.52 2.77 -8.28
CA ASN A 20 3.14 4.20 -8.28
C ASN A 20 2.55 4.66 -6.94
N ASN A 21 2.26 3.72 -6.04
CA ASN A 21 1.75 3.97 -4.70
C ASN A 21 2.83 3.88 -3.63
N LYS A 22 4.11 3.75 -3.97
CA LYS A 22 5.21 3.60 -3.00
C LYS A 22 5.26 4.75 -2.00
N GLU A 23 5.27 6.00 -2.48
CA GLU A 23 5.24 7.20 -1.63
C GLU A 23 4.01 7.23 -0.70
N LEU A 24 2.85 6.82 -1.22
CA LEU A 24 1.63 6.74 -0.44
C LEU A 24 1.72 5.66 0.66
N LYS A 25 2.32 4.52 0.36
CA LYS A 25 2.53 3.43 1.33
C LYS A 25 3.50 3.87 2.44
N GLU A 26 4.57 4.55 2.07
CA GLU A 26 5.55 5.12 3.02
C GLU A 26 4.87 6.13 3.95
N ALA A 27 4.14 7.10 3.40
CA ALA A 27 3.42 8.09 4.21
C ALA A 27 2.38 7.46 5.16
N ILE A 28 1.68 6.39 4.72
CA ILE A 28 0.76 5.64 5.58
C ILE A 28 1.50 4.96 6.73
N GLN A 29 2.68 4.40 6.46
CA GLN A 29 3.51 3.72 7.46
C GLN A 29 4.09 4.70 8.47
N ASP A 30 4.52 5.89 8.01
CA ASP A 30 5.00 6.98 8.88
C ASP A 30 3.91 7.41 9.86
N ILE A 31 2.72 7.78 9.34
CA ILE A 31 1.57 8.16 10.16
C ILE A 31 1.21 7.04 11.15
N TYR A 32 1.28 5.78 10.72
CA TYR A 32 0.98 4.65 11.60
C TYR A 32 2.00 4.52 12.74
N SER A 33 3.29 4.69 12.45
CA SER A 33 4.38 4.62 13.42
C SER A 33 4.34 5.78 14.43
N GLU A 34 4.14 7.01 13.95
CA GLU A 34 3.99 8.23 14.77
C GLU A 34 2.85 8.07 15.79
N ASN A 35 1.75 7.45 15.35
CA ASN A 35 0.55 7.27 16.17
C ASN A 35 0.53 5.92 16.92
N LYS A 36 1.67 5.23 17.02
CA LYS A 36 1.85 3.94 17.73
C LYS A 36 0.82 2.88 17.33
N GLY A 37 0.42 2.88 16.06
CA GLY A 37 -0.53 1.95 15.49
C GLY A 37 -2.00 2.10 15.92
N ARG A 38 -2.35 3.17 16.64
CA ARG A 38 -3.73 3.40 17.11
C ARG A 38 -4.68 3.88 16.01
N TYR A 39 -4.13 4.41 14.91
CA TYR A 39 -4.94 5.03 13.87
C TYR A 39 -5.44 4.01 12.85
N GLY A 40 -6.76 3.96 12.69
CA GLY A 40 -7.40 3.26 11.59
C GLY A 40 -7.38 4.07 10.28
N TYR A 41 -7.83 3.45 9.18
CA TYR A 41 -7.78 4.05 7.84
C TYR A 41 -8.47 5.43 7.74
N ARG A 42 -9.52 5.66 8.55
CA ARG A 42 -10.23 6.95 8.57
C ARG A 42 -9.35 8.09 9.10
N ARG A 43 -8.61 7.86 10.19
CA ARG A 43 -7.69 8.85 10.77
C ARG A 43 -6.46 9.05 9.88
N ILE A 44 -5.94 7.95 9.33
CA ILE A 44 -4.83 8.01 8.35
C ILE A 44 -5.21 8.86 7.13
N HIS A 45 -6.43 8.71 6.60
CA HIS A 45 -6.90 9.53 5.47
C HIS A 45 -6.97 11.03 5.80
N LEU A 46 -7.43 11.39 7.01
CA LEU A 46 -7.45 12.79 7.45
C LEU A 46 -6.03 13.36 7.53
N GLU A 47 -5.10 12.59 8.06
CA GLU A 47 -3.71 13.05 8.21
C GLU A 47 -2.99 13.17 6.85
N LEU A 48 -3.28 12.26 5.92
CA LEU A 48 -2.84 12.40 4.53
C LEU A 48 -3.41 13.66 3.88
N LYS A 49 -4.69 13.99 4.16
CA LYS A 49 -5.29 15.24 3.67
C LYS A 49 -4.62 16.47 4.28
N ASN A 50 -4.28 16.43 5.57
CA ASN A 50 -3.55 17.50 6.27
C ASN A 50 -2.15 17.71 5.68
N ARG A 51 -1.47 16.63 5.28
CA ARG A 51 -0.19 16.64 4.57
C ARG A 51 -0.29 17.03 3.08
N GLY A 52 -1.49 17.34 2.58
CA GLY A 52 -1.72 17.80 1.20
C GLY A 52 -1.95 16.70 0.16
N TYR A 53 -2.05 15.42 0.56
CA TYR A 53 -2.32 14.32 -0.37
C TYR A 53 -3.77 14.30 -0.83
N LYS A 54 -3.99 14.39 -2.16
CA LYS A 54 -5.32 14.21 -2.79
C LYS A 54 -5.58 12.73 -3.09
N VAL A 55 -5.77 11.93 -2.04
CA VAL A 55 -6.06 10.49 -2.15
C VAL A 55 -7.48 10.15 -1.70
N ASN A 56 -8.14 9.23 -2.41
CA ASN A 56 -9.46 8.74 -2.00
C ASN A 56 -9.34 7.78 -0.80
N HIS A 57 -10.25 7.90 0.19
CA HIS A 57 -10.31 7.03 1.36
C HIS A 57 -10.41 5.52 1.00
N LYS A 58 -11.06 5.17 -0.12
CA LYS A 58 -11.10 3.78 -0.62
C LYS A 58 -9.72 3.27 -1.03
N LYS A 59 -8.88 4.13 -1.60
CA LYS A 59 -7.50 3.79 -1.98
C LYS A 59 -6.66 3.53 -0.73
N VAL A 60 -6.74 4.43 0.25
CA VAL A 60 -6.07 4.27 1.56
C VAL A 60 -6.50 2.96 2.24
N GLN A 61 -7.79 2.62 2.20
CA GLN A 61 -8.29 1.37 2.78
C GLN A 61 -7.70 0.12 2.10
N ARG A 62 -7.60 0.10 0.76
CA ARG A 62 -7.00 -1.02 0.03
C ARG A 62 -5.51 -1.16 0.25
N GLU A 63 -4.78 -0.04 0.23
CA GLU A 63 -3.34 -0.02 0.51
C GLU A 63 -3.05 -0.47 1.95
N LYS A 64 -3.83 0.03 2.92
CA LYS A 64 -3.79 -0.41 4.31
C LYS A 64 -4.09 -1.90 4.41
N ALA A 65 -5.18 -2.38 3.80
CA ALA A 65 -5.52 -3.80 3.84
C ALA A 65 -4.36 -4.67 3.30
N THR A 66 -3.73 -4.25 2.20
CA THR A 66 -2.59 -4.96 1.60
C THR A 66 -1.35 -4.91 2.51
N LEU A 67 -0.94 -3.71 2.96
CA LEU A 67 0.23 -3.50 3.79
C LEU A 67 0.08 -4.25 5.12
N PHE A 68 -1.00 -3.99 5.86
CA PHE A 68 -1.20 -4.54 7.19
C PHE A 68 -1.65 -6.01 7.19
N CYS A 69 -2.22 -6.56 6.11
CA CYS A 69 -2.44 -8.02 6.03
C CYS A 69 -1.11 -8.78 5.94
N THR A 70 -0.13 -8.23 5.21
CA THR A 70 1.23 -8.81 5.21
C THR A 70 1.95 -8.60 6.54
N THR A 71 1.78 -7.44 7.19
CA THR A 71 2.40 -7.16 8.49
C THR A 71 1.76 -7.91 9.66
N PHE A 72 0.44 -8.16 9.65
CA PHE A 72 -0.22 -8.97 10.69
C PHE A 72 0.27 -10.43 10.67
N ILE A 73 0.60 -10.96 9.49
CA ILE A 73 1.25 -12.27 9.35
C ILE A 73 2.71 -12.19 9.84
N LYS A 74 3.44 -11.10 9.59
CA LYS A 74 4.79 -10.88 10.14
C LYS A 74 4.82 -10.69 11.68
N CYS A 75 3.76 -10.17 12.30
CA CYS A 75 3.65 -10.16 13.76
C CYS A 75 3.45 -11.58 14.35
N PHE A 76 2.94 -12.54 13.57
CA PHE A 76 2.77 -13.93 14.00
C PHE A 76 3.99 -14.81 13.67
N LEU A 77 4.83 -14.38 12.73
CA LEU A 77 6.11 -15.00 12.38
C LEU A 77 7.22 -14.01 12.71
N GLY A 78 7.55 -13.89 14.00
CA GLY A 78 8.64 -13.03 14.47
C GLY A 78 9.93 -13.27 13.69
N ASN A 79 10.36 -12.27 12.95
CA ASN A 79 11.73 -11.99 12.52
C ASN A 79 11.89 -10.48 12.43
#